data_AF-A0A0P1M164-F1
#
_entry.id   AF-A0A0P1M164-F1
#
_cell.length_a   1.000
_cell.length_b   1.000
_cell.length_c   1.000
_cell.angle_alpha   90.00
_cell.angle_beta   90.00
_cell.angle_gamma   90.00
#
_symmetry.space_group_name_H-M   'P 1'
#
loop_
_entity.id
_entity.type
_entity.pdbx_description
1 polymer ?
#
loop_
_entity_poly.entity_id
_entity_poly.type
_entity_poly.pdbx_seq_one_letter_code
_entity_poly.pdbx_strand_id
1 'polypeptide(L)'
;MLGDYKKYLETAKKVFEENKTLTLVSRGKDGKVWAGKVYFGEEDGYIYVALEKGKNYFNIIENPHVFFVIEHGVPDRFIQGEGIAEMLGDIADVPERSIIFRKAIELVVYAKKIPGVTVFRIRPTKLYISDFTEEWKPRAEIEVTDEVLRLFQTELKTRYNFLKVAFRAIRPFAFPATIAPVLLGTFIAPHVSIPMFLLVLFGLLIAHSAVNVLSDYFDYIRGADTWRVLGSSRVLVDGLMKPKHHLFLGLSLLLISLGVGFYFVFAVDYKVLYFIIPGLILGLFYTAPPVGFKYRALGDLAVFLAFGPIMTLGVYYIQTREISLIPVILSIPIGLLTTAILHGNNFRDIKEDTEAGYKTFAGVIGVKASSYYYAVLVSFAYLLVVYFIFEKFLPALAILSFLTLPVAVKNIKVSFNQALVNFTFLDLLTAKLQLYFSSLLIIGVIFEKFLL
;
A
#
# COMPACT_ATOMS: atom_id res chain seq x y z
N MET A 1 17.98 -14.15 -37.28
CA MET A 1 18.73 -14.22 -35.99
C MET A 1 18.31 -13.13 -35.01
N LEU A 2 18.77 -11.87 -35.08
CA LEU A 2 18.37 -10.83 -34.09
C LEU A 2 16.87 -10.50 -34.07
N GLY A 3 16.20 -10.50 -35.24
CA GLY A 3 14.74 -10.25 -35.33
C GLY A 3 13.89 -11.38 -34.72
N ASP A 4 14.33 -12.63 -34.82
CA ASP A 4 13.62 -13.79 -34.25
C ASP A 4 13.72 -13.80 -32.71
N TYR A 5 14.90 -13.45 -32.17
CA TYR A 5 15.09 -13.31 -30.73
C TYR A 5 14.18 -12.27 -30.10
N LYS A 6 13.87 -11.18 -30.81
CA LYS A 6 13.05 -10.09 -30.27
C LYS A 6 11.63 -10.54 -29.91
N LYS A 7 10.98 -11.33 -30.77
CA LYS A 7 9.64 -11.88 -30.49
C LYS A 7 9.67 -12.80 -29.26
N TYR A 8 10.67 -13.68 -29.16
CA TYR A 8 10.81 -14.56 -28.00
C TYR A 8 11.14 -13.79 -26.72
N LEU A 9 11.89 -12.68 -26.81
CA LEU A 9 12.15 -11.80 -25.67
C LEU A 9 10.90 -11.08 -25.20
N GLU A 10 10.01 -10.67 -26.11
CA GLU A 10 8.71 -10.11 -25.74
C GLU A 10 7.83 -11.15 -25.03
N THR A 11 7.78 -12.40 -25.51
CA THR A 11 7.11 -13.50 -24.80
C THR A 11 7.74 -13.73 -23.44
N ALA A 12 9.07 -13.82 -23.35
CA ALA A 12 9.76 -14.02 -22.08
C ALA A 12 9.44 -12.91 -21.09
N LYS A 13 9.44 -11.65 -21.55
CA LYS A 13 9.06 -10.50 -20.74
C LYS A 13 7.65 -10.62 -20.18
N LYS A 14 6.67 -11.03 -20.99
CA LYS A 14 5.30 -11.28 -20.51
C LYS A 14 5.27 -12.39 -19.46
N VAL A 15 5.92 -13.52 -19.72
CA VAL A 15 5.99 -14.64 -18.75
C VAL A 15 6.64 -14.20 -17.45
N PHE A 16 7.71 -13.40 -17.50
CA PHE A 16 8.27 -12.80 -16.30
C PHE A 16 7.24 -11.88 -15.62
N GLU A 17 6.70 -10.87 -16.29
CA GLU A 17 5.77 -9.90 -15.68
C GLU A 17 4.52 -10.54 -15.05
N GLU A 18 3.98 -11.60 -15.65
CA GLU A 18 2.74 -12.27 -15.20
C GLU A 18 2.95 -13.22 -14.01
N ASN A 19 4.18 -13.67 -13.74
CA ASN A 19 4.45 -14.75 -12.77
C ASN A 19 5.27 -14.28 -11.56
N LYS A 20 4.73 -14.45 -10.35
CA LYS A 20 5.43 -14.10 -9.09
C LYS A 20 6.36 -15.21 -8.56
N THR A 21 6.19 -16.43 -9.07
CA THR A 21 6.89 -17.62 -8.57
C THR A 21 7.46 -18.43 -9.71
N LEU A 22 8.56 -19.13 -9.45
CA LEU A 22 9.12 -20.12 -10.35
C LEU A 22 9.28 -21.46 -9.61
N THR A 23 9.28 -22.55 -10.35
CA THR A 23 9.69 -23.85 -9.85
C THR A 23 11.20 -23.95 -10.02
N LEU A 24 11.92 -23.94 -8.90
CA LEU A 24 13.37 -24.09 -8.86
C LEU A 24 13.74 -25.55 -8.63
N VAL A 25 14.60 -26.06 -9.49
CA VAL A 25 15.08 -27.43 -9.46
C VAL A 25 16.59 -27.42 -9.24
N SER A 26 17.03 -28.15 -8.22
CA SER A 26 18.44 -28.31 -7.87
C SER A 26 18.80 -29.79 -7.74
N ARG A 27 20.09 -30.11 -7.85
CA ARG A 27 20.59 -31.48 -7.71
C ARG A 27 21.64 -31.56 -6.61
N GLY A 28 21.39 -32.38 -5.60
CA GLY A 28 22.34 -32.64 -4.53
C GLY A 28 23.48 -33.57 -4.96
N LYS A 29 24.55 -33.66 -4.15
CA LYS A 29 25.68 -34.58 -4.39
C LYS A 29 25.29 -36.05 -4.44
N ASP A 30 24.23 -36.45 -3.75
CA ASP A 30 23.67 -37.80 -3.81
C ASP A 30 22.97 -38.10 -5.16
N GLY A 31 22.99 -37.13 -6.08
CA GLY A 31 22.38 -37.22 -7.40
C GLY A 31 20.87 -36.97 -7.39
N LYS A 32 20.25 -36.83 -6.21
CA LYS A 32 18.80 -36.61 -6.11
C LYS A 32 18.44 -35.20 -6.53
N VAL A 33 17.33 -35.12 -7.24
CA VAL A 33 16.75 -33.87 -7.70
C VAL A 33 15.74 -33.40 -6.66
N TRP A 34 15.75 -32.10 -6.39
CA TRP A 34 14.75 -31.45 -5.57
C TRP A 34 14.12 -30.31 -6.36
N ALA A 35 12.79 -30.24 -6.36
CA ALA A 35 12.02 -29.18 -7.00
C ALA A 35 11.17 -28.47 -5.94
N GLY A 36 11.10 -27.14 -6.00
CA GLY A 36 10.30 -26.35 -5.08
C GLY A 36 9.86 -25.04 -5.69
N LYS A 37 8.66 -24.57 -5.31
CA LYS A 37 8.13 -23.29 -5.75
C LYS A 37 8.74 -22.17 -4.90
N VAL A 38 9.31 -21.16 -5.55
CA VAL A 38 9.99 -20.05 -4.88
C VAL A 38 9.54 -18.72 -5.48
N TYR A 39 9.53 -17.67 -4.66
CA TYR A 39 9.32 -16.31 -5.15
C TYR A 39 10.55 -15.84 -5.91
N PHE A 40 10.33 -15.10 -6.99
CA PHE A 40 11.41 -14.55 -7.77
C PHE A 40 11.12 -13.12 -8.26
N GLY A 41 12.18 -12.44 -8.66
CA GLY A 41 12.13 -11.26 -9.50
C GLY A 41 13.23 -11.32 -10.55
N GLU A 42 13.15 -10.45 -11.54
CA GLU A 42 14.06 -10.40 -12.68
C GLU A 42 14.50 -8.96 -12.91
N GLU A 43 15.80 -8.76 -13.14
CA GLU A 43 16.33 -7.46 -13.54
C GLU A 43 17.67 -7.69 -14.26
N ASP A 44 17.93 -6.90 -15.31
CA ASP A 44 19.19 -6.90 -16.06
C ASP A 44 19.63 -8.30 -16.56
N GLY A 45 18.66 -9.13 -16.95
CA GLY A 45 18.90 -10.49 -17.48
C GLY A 45 19.21 -11.55 -16.43
N TYR A 46 19.16 -11.21 -15.14
CA TYR A 46 19.32 -12.13 -14.02
C TYR A 46 17.97 -12.45 -13.38
N ILE A 47 17.90 -13.61 -12.74
CA ILE A 47 16.75 -14.04 -11.94
C ILE A 47 17.19 -14.06 -10.48
N TYR A 48 16.43 -13.41 -9.61
CA TYR A 48 16.68 -13.34 -8.18
C TYR A 48 15.64 -14.17 -7.46
N VAL A 49 16.06 -15.09 -6.61
CA VAL A 49 15.16 -15.95 -5.82
C VAL A 49 15.47 -15.83 -4.34
N ALA A 50 14.45 -16.01 -3.50
CA ALA A 50 14.61 -16.06 -2.05
C ALA A 50 14.39 -17.50 -1.56
N LEU A 51 15.37 -18.04 -0.84
CA LEU A 51 15.36 -19.41 -0.35
C LEU A 51 15.51 -19.44 1.18
N GLU A 52 14.68 -20.21 1.86
CA GLU A 52 14.96 -20.66 3.23
C GLU A 52 16.10 -21.69 3.24
N LYS A 53 16.67 -21.96 4.42
CA LYS A 53 17.71 -22.98 4.64
C LYS A 53 17.17 -24.42 4.54
N GLY A 54 16.61 -24.75 3.38
CA GLY A 54 16.08 -26.07 3.03
C GLY A 54 16.93 -26.78 1.97
N LYS A 55 16.37 -27.83 1.35
CA LYS A 55 17.10 -28.67 0.39
C LYS A 55 17.64 -27.90 -0.83
N ASN A 56 16.84 -27.02 -1.42
CA ASN A 56 17.31 -26.19 -2.55
C ASN A 56 18.50 -25.32 -2.16
N TYR A 57 18.49 -24.71 -0.97
CA TYR A 57 19.59 -23.90 -0.47
C TYR A 57 20.90 -24.71 -0.38
N PHE A 58 20.88 -25.87 0.28
CA PHE A 58 22.07 -26.69 0.44
C PHE A 58 22.55 -27.29 -0.88
N ASN A 59 21.63 -27.78 -1.72
CA ASN A 59 21.98 -28.31 -3.04
C ASN A 59 22.68 -27.26 -3.91
N ILE A 60 22.22 -26.00 -3.88
CA ILE A 60 22.81 -24.92 -4.68
C ILE A 60 24.21 -24.53 -4.20
N ILE A 61 24.43 -24.53 -2.88
CA ILE A 61 25.76 -24.27 -2.31
C ILE A 61 26.75 -25.34 -2.75
N GLU A 62 26.31 -26.60 -2.83
CA GLU A 62 27.15 -27.71 -3.27
C GLU A 62 27.33 -27.77 -4.79
N ASN A 63 26.27 -27.46 -5.54
CA ASN A 63 26.21 -27.49 -6.98
C ASN A 63 25.37 -26.30 -7.48
N PRO A 64 26.01 -25.23 -7.98
CA PRO A 64 25.30 -24.01 -8.35
C PRO A 64 24.46 -24.16 -9.62
N HIS A 65 24.55 -25.28 -10.35
CA HIS A 65 23.72 -25.53 -11.52
C HIS A 65 22.27 -25.81 -11.12
N VAL A 66 21.37 -24.97 -11.62
CA VAL A 66 19.93 -25.06 -11.38
C VAL A 66 19.16 -25.11 -12.68
N PHE A 67 17.98 -25.74 -12.60
CA PHE A 67 16.96 -25.66 -13.64
C PHE A 67 15.77 -24.90 -13.06
N PHE A 68 15.03 -24.19 -13.90
CA PHE A 68 13.84 -23.49 -13.47
C PHE A 68 12.74 -23.55 -14.51
N VAL A 69 11.50 -23.46 -14.04
CA VAL A 69 10.30 -23.33 -14.86
C VAL A 69 9.45 -22.18 -14.34
N ILE A 70 9.02 -21.30 -15.23
CA ILE A 70 8.16 -20.15 -14.95
C ILE A 70 6.90 -20.33 -15.79
N GLU A 71 5.79 -20.59 -15.11
CA GLU A 71 4.48 -20.80 -15.72
C GLU A 71 3.39 -20.36 -14.74
N HIS A 72 2.19 -20.11 -15.28
CA HIS A 72 1.02 -19.72 -14.49
C HIS A 72 0.06 -20.88 -14.19
N GLY A 73 0.54 -22.12 -14.32
CA GLY A 73 -0.23 -23.35 -14.07
C GLY A 73 -1.02 -23.87 -15.28
N VAL A 74 -0.91 -23.19 -16.42
CA VAL A 74 -1.37 -23.65 -17.74
C VAL A 74 -0.16 -23.64 -18.67
N PRO A 75 0.06 -24.70 -19.48
CA PRO A 75 1.25 -24.82 -20.32
C PRO A 75 1.08 -24.12 -21.68
N ASP A 76 0.49 -22.92 -21.70
CA ASP A 76 0.29 -22.12 -22.91
C ASP A 76 1.45 -21.13 -23.13
N ARG A 77 1.97 -20.48 -22.07
CA ARG A 77 3.16 -19.62 -22.11
C ARG A 77 4.04 -19.88 -20.90
N PHE A 78 5.25 -20.32 -21.16
CA PHE A 78 6.20 -20.64 -20.10
C PHE A 78 7.65 -20.50 -20.56
N ILE A 79 8.51 -20.31 -19.56
CA ILE A 79 9.96 -20.35 -19.71
C ILE A 79 10.46 -21.57 -18.94
N GLN A 80 11.29 -22.38 -19.58
CA GLN A 80 12.17 -23.31 -18.88
C GLN A 80 13.59 -22.79 -19.05
N GLY A 81 14.46 -23.03 -18.08
CA GLY A 81 15.83 -22.58 -18.20
C GLY A 81 16.79 -23.32 -17.32
N GLU A 82 18.06 -23.13 -17.65
CA GLU A 82 19.22 -23.60 -16.93
C GLU A 82 20.01 -22.36 -16.51
N GLY A 83 20.68 -22.42 -15.37
CA GLY A 83 21.51 -21.32 -14.93
C GLY A 83 22.47 -21.71 -13.82
N ILE A 84 23.35 -20.76 -13.51
CA ILE A 84 24.30 -20.84 -12.40
C ILE A 84 23.81 -19.90 -11.31
N ALA A 85 23.51 -20.47 -10.14
CA ALA A 85 23.05 -19.75 -8.97
C ALA A 85 24.22 -19.34 -8.07
N GLU A 86 24.19 -18.10 -7.61
CA GLU A 86 25.17 -17.50 -6.71
C GLU A 86 24.45 -16.95 -5.48
N MET A 87 24.97 -17.27 -4.30
CA MET A 87 24.43 -16.75 -3.04
C MET A 87 24.88 -15.29 -2.86
N LEU A 88 23.93 -14.37 -2.74
CA LEU A 88 24.24 -12.95 -2.48
C LEU A 88 24.36 -12.66 -0.98
N GLY A 89 23.51 -13.30 -0.16
CA GLY A 89 23.50 -13.10 1.29
C GLY A 89 22.09 -13.13 1.91
N ASP A 90 22.02 -12.85 3.21
CA ASP A 90 20.75 -12.78 3.93
C ASP A 90 19.85 -11.69 3.31
N ILE A 91 18.55 -11.99 3.22
CA ILE A 91 17.56 -11.07 2.65
C ILE A 91 17.50 -9.74 3.40
N ALA A 92 17.96 -9.67 4.65
CA ALA A 92 18.04 -8.42 5.39
C ALA A 92 19.11 -7.47 4.86
N ASP A 93 20.21 -8.00 4.32
CA ASP A 93 21.45 -7.27 4.08
C ASP A 93 21.64 -6.91 2.60
N VAL A 94 21.03 -7.67 1.69
CA VAL A 94 21.23 -7.53 0.24
C VAL A 94 20.18 -6.61 -0.42
N PRO A 95 20.58 -5.54 -1.15
CA PRO A 95 19.63 -4.61 -1.80
C PRO A 95 18.78 -5.26 -2.90
N GLU A 96 19.27 -6.33 -3.53
CA GLU A 96 18.62 -7.08 -4.60
C GLU A 96 17.30 -7.74 -4.16
N ARG A 97 17.06 -7.87 -2.85
CA ARG A 97 15.75 -8.27 -2.30
C ARG A 97 14.59 -7.43 -2.86
N SER A 98 14.84 -6.16 -3.15
CA SER A 98 13.84 -5.22 -3.70
C SER A 98 13.35 -5.67 -5.07
N ILE A 99 14.18 -6.35 -5.86
CA ILE A 99 13.83 -6.93 -7.15
C ILE A 99 12.70 -7.94 -6.99
N ILE A 100 12.81 -8.79 -5.96
CA ILE A 100 11.79 -9.80 -5.64
C ILE A 100 10.55 -9.13 -5.03
N PHE A 101 10.72 -8.21 -4.07
CA PHE A 101 9.60 -7.56 -3.37
C PHE A 101 8.72 -6.70 -4.28
N ARG A 102 9.30 -6.05 -5.31
CA ARG A 102 8.55 -5.28 -6.30
C ARG A 102 7.50 -6.14 -7.03
N LYS A 103 7.76 -7.44 -7.12
CA LYS A 103 6.91 -8.43 -7.81
C LYS A 103 6.05 -9.24 -6.84
N ALA A 104 6.64 -9.66 -5.73
CA ALA A 104 6.06 -10.54 -4.73
C ALA A 104 6.19 -9.92 -3.33
N ILE A 105 5.38 -8.90 -3.05
CA ILE A 105 5.41 -8.20 -1.76
C ILE A 105 5.06 -9.12 -0.58
N GLU A 106 4.30 -10.19 -0.84
CA GLU A 106 3.91 -11.21 0.12
C GLU A 106 5.13 -11.91 0.74
N LEU A 107 6.25 -11.97 0.01
CA LEU A 107 7.51 -12.52 0.52
C LEU A 107 8.02 -11.75 1.74
N VAL A 108 7.74 -10.44 1.87
CA VAL A 108 8.14 -9.67 3.06
C VAL A 108 7.55 -10.30 4.33
N VAL A 109 6.29 -10.74 4.28
CA VAL A 109 5.60 -11.38 5.42
C VAL A 109 6.30 -12.68 5.82
N TYR A 110 6.67 -13.48 4.82
CA TYR A 110 7.36 -14.74 5.00
C TYR A 110 8.78 -14.51 5.56
N ALA A 111 9.54 -13.60 4.95
CA ALA A 111 10.91 -13.25 5.34
C ALA A 111 11.01 -12.58 6.72
N LYS A 112 9.96 -11.89 7.19
CA LYS A 112 9.88 -11.41 8.58
C LYS A 112 9.81 -12.56 9.60
N LYS A 113 9.07 -13.62 9.27
CA LYS A 113 8.73 -14.70 10.20
C LYS A 113 9.75 -15.83 10.19
N ILE A 114 10.42 -16.05 9.07
CA ILE A 114 11.36 -17.17 8.89
C ILE A 114 12.78 -16.61 8.84
N PRO A 115 13.62 -16.92 9.84
CA PRO A 115 15.00 -16.43 9.86
C PRO A 115 15.86 -17.14 8.80
N GLY A 116 16.85 -16.43 8.27
CA GLY A 116 17.84 -16.99 7.35
C GLY A 116 17.36 -17.18 5.91
N VAL A 117 16.28 -16.51 5.51
CA VAL A 117 15.91 -16.41 4.09
C VAL A 117 17.05 -15.69 3.36
N THR A 118 17.60 -16.34 2.35
CA THR A 118 18.80 -15.90 1.62
C THR A 118 18.44 -15.61 0.17
N VAL A 119 18.99 -14.54 -0.39
CA VAL A 119 18.82 -14.19 -1.79
C VAL A 119 19.89 -14.85 -2.64
N PHE A 120 19.47 -15.48 -3.73
CA PHE A 120 20.34 -16.03 -4.76
C PHE A 120 20.10 -15.30 -6.07
N ARG A 121 21.18 -15.07 -6.82
CA ARG A 121 21.17 -14.59 -8.20
C ARG A 121 21.44 -15.77 -9.12
N ILE A 122 20.55 -16.01 -10.06
CA ILE A 122 20.70 -17.02 -11.11
C ILE A 122 21.09 -16.27 -12.38
N ARG A 123 22.26 -16.62 -12.93
CA ARG A 123 22.68 -16.26 -14.27
C ARG A 123 22.17 -17.34 -15.22
N PRO A 124 21.18 -17.07 -16.08
CA PRO A 124 20.73 -18.04 -17.07
C PRO A 124 21.89 -18.41 -18.01
N THR A 125 22.02 -19.70 -18.33
CA THR A 125 22.94 -20.23 -19.33
C THR A 125 22.19 -20.71 -20.56
N LYS A 126 20.93 -21.14 -20.37
CA LYS A 126 20.05 -21.60 -21.44
C LYS A 126 18.60 -21.29 -21.12
N LEU A 127 17.84 -20.83 -22.10
CA LEU A 127 16.40 -20.57 -21.99
C LEU A 127 15.64 -21.30 -23.09
N TYR A 128 14.50 -21.87 -22.71
CA TYR A 128 13.50 -22.44 -23.58
C TYR A 128 12.22 -21.63 -23.43
N ILE A 129 11.82 -20.90 -24.46
CA ILE A 129 10.67 -20.00 -24.42
C ILE A 129 9.58 -20.58 -25.30
N SER A 130 8.40 -20.80 -24.72
CA SER A 130 7.25 -21.37 -25.42
C SER A 130 6.06 -20.41 -25.37
N ASP A 131 5.40 -20.25 -26.52
CA ASP A 131 4.18 -19.47 -26.68
C ASP A 131 3.20 -20.25 -27.58
N PHE A 132 2.24 -20.91 -26.97
CA PHE A 132 1.23 -21.76 -27.61
C PHE A 132 -0.15 -21.10 -27.63
N THR A 133 -0.27 -19.79 -27.35
CA THR A 133 -1.58 -19.11 -27.30
C THR A 133 -2.22 -18.88 -28.67
N GLU A 134 -1.40 -18.78 -29.72
CA GLU A 134 -1.87 -18.56 -31.09
C GLU A 134 -1.68 -19.82 -31.95
N GLU A 135 -0.44 -20.34 -32.02
CA GLU A 135 -0.07 -21.45 -32.89
C GLU A 135 0.89 -22.39 -32.17
N TRP A 136 0.77 -23.69 -32.43
CA TRP A 136 1.73 -24.69 -31.95
C TRP A 136 3.06 -24.54 -32.71
N LYS A 137 4.04 -23.89 -32.08
CA LYS A 137 5.38 -23.67 -32.63
C LYS A 137 6.45 -24.38 -31.81
N PRO A 138 7.55 -24.86 -32.43
CA PRO A 138 8.70 -25.35 -31.68
C PRO A 138 9.18 -24.27 -30.68
N ARG A 139 9.46 -24.69 -29.45
CA ARG A 139 10.01 -23.80 -28.42
C ARG A 139 11.30 -23.14 -28.93
N ALA A 140 11.47 -21.85 -28.65
CA ALA A 140 12.75 -21.21 -28.90
C ALA A 140 13.78 -21.71 -27.90
N GLU A 141 14.95 -22.04 -28.39
CA GLU A 141 16.10 -22.43 -27.58
C GLU A 141 17.17 -21.35 -27.71
N ILE A 142 17.51 -20.74 -26.58
CA ILE A 142 18.45 -19.61 -26.52
C ILE A 142 19.59 -20.00 -25.59
N GLU A 143 20.80 -20.07 -26.14
CA GLU A 143 22.02 -20.13 -25.35
C GLU A 143 22.41 -18.72 -24.89
N VAL A 144 22.56 -18.53 -23.58
CA VAL A 144 22.74 -17.20 -22.98
C VAL A 144 24.23 -16.90 -22.86
N THR A 145 24.84 -16.54 -23.99
CA THR A 145 26.21 -16.02 -24.05
C THR A 145 26.29 -14.62 -23.44
N ASP A 146 27.50 -14.08 -23.22
CA ASP A 146 27.67 -12.70 -22.74
C ASP A 146 27.04 -11.65 -23.66
N GLU A 147 27.01 -11.91 -24.97
CA GLU A 147 26.36 -11.03 -25.94
C GLU A 147 24.82 -11.07 -25.79
N VAL A 148 24.25 -12.27 -25.64
CA VAL A 148 22.82 -12.44 -25.39
C VAL A 148 22.42 -11.84 -24.04
N LEU A 149 23.26 -11.99 -23.01
CA LEU A 149 23.01 -11.35 -21.71
C LEU A 149 23.02 -9.83 -21.80
N ARG A 150 23.95 -9.24 -22.57
CA ARG A 150 23.94 -7.78 -22.85
C ARG A 150 22.66 -7.36 -23.57
N LEU A 151 22.15 -8.17 -24.49
CA LEU A 151 20.86 -7.93 -25.14
C LEU A 151 19.70 -7.99 -24.13
N PHE A 152 19.72 -8.94 -23.19
CA PHE A 152 18.71 -9.03 -22.13
C PHE A 152 18.75 -7.79 -21.24
N GLN A 153 19.94 -7.29 -20.90
CA GLN A 153 20.12 -6.07 -20.12
C GLN A 153 19.57 -4.81 -20.81
N THR A 154 19.45 -4.81 -22.13
CA THR A 154 18.83 -3.72 -22.88
C THR A 154 17.33 -3.91 -23.10
N GLU A 155 16.91 -5.11 -23.51
CA GLU A 155 15.53 -5.40 -23.95
C GLU A 155 14.59 -5.79 -22.79
N LEU A 156 15.09 -6.51 -21.78
CA LEU A 156 14.33 -6.93 -20.59
C LEU A 156 14.45 -5.94 -19.44
N LYS A 157 15.11 -4.78 -19.64
CA LYS A 157 15.24 -3.76 -18.60
C LYS A 157 13.87 -3.25 -18.17
N THR A 158 13.54 -3.43 -16.90
CA THR A 158 12.30 -2.92 -16.33
C THR A 158 12.35 -1.40 -16.24
N ARG A 159 11.71 -0.72 -17.19
CA ARG A 159 11.53 0.74 -17.14
C ARG A 159 10.25 1.05 -16.38
N TYR A 160 10.40 1.58 -15.17
CA TYR A 160 9.26 2.05 -14.41
C TYR A 160 8.77 3.40 -14.97
N ASN A 161 7.54 3.41 -15.47
CA ASN A 161 6.88 4.64 -15.88
C ASN A 161 6.73 5.56 -14.67
N PHE A 162 7.24 6.79 -14.76
CA PHE A 162 7.14 7.79 -13.71
C PHE A 162 5.72 7.94 -13.17
N LEU A 163 4.70 7.95 -14.06
CA LEU A 163 3.30 8.06 -13.66
C LEU A 163 2.83 6.86 -12.84
N LYS A 164 3.26 5.63 -13.19
CA LYS A 164 2.93 4.44 -12.40
C LYS A 164 3.59 4.49 -11.02
N VAL A 165 4.84 4.95 -10.94
CA VAL A 165 5.56 5.10 -9.66
C VAL A 165 4.94 6.21 -8.81
N ALA A 166 4.60 7.35 -9.41
CA ALA A 166 3.90 8.44 -8.72
C ALA A 166 2.51 8.01 -8.24
N PHE A 167 1.76 7.24 -9.04
CA PHE A 167 0.47 6.68 -8.64
C PHE A 167 0.60 5.74 -7.45
N ARG A 168 1.68 4.94 -7.38
CA ARG A 168 1.99 4.13 -6.19
C ARG A 168 2.32 5.03 -4.98
N ALA A 169 3.09 6.10 -5.19
CA ALA A 169 3.53 7.02 -4.14
C ALA A 169 2.37 7.78 -3.46
N ILE A 170 1.33 8.18 -4.20
CA ILE A 170 0.19 8.94 -3.64
C ILE A 170 -0.80 8.07 -2.85
N ARG A 171 -0.65 6.74 -2.89
CA ARG A 171 -1.45 5.73 -2.17
C ARG A 171 -2.98 5.88 -2.36
N PRO A 172 -3.52 5.70 -3.58
CA PRO A 172 -4.95 5.89 -3.87
C PRO A 172 -5.89 5.02 -3.03
N PHE A 173 -5.42 3.87 -2.54
CA PHE A 173 -6.20 3.01 -1.65
C PHE A 173 -6.63 3.71 -0.35
N ALA A 174 -5.94 4.79 0.05
CA ALA A 174 -6.25 5.59 1.23
C ALA A 174 -7.26 6.73 0.95
N PHE A 175 -7.57 7.03 -0.32
CA PHE A 175 -8.51 8.10 -0.67
C PHE A 175 -9.93 7.96 -0.11
N PRO A 176 -10.48 6.76 0.17
CA PRO A 176 -11.74 6.63 0.90
C PRO A 176 -11.79 7.40 2.22
N ALA A 177 -10.65 7.52 2.93
CA ALA A 177 -10.54 8.29 4.16
C ALA A 177 -10.76 9.79 3.95
N THR A 178 -10.45 10.34 2.77
CA THR A 178 -10.72 11.73 2.39
C THR A 178 -12.09 11.90 1.76
N ILE A 179 -12.48 10.99 0.86
CA ILE A 179 -13.74 11.09 0.13
C ILE A 179 -14.93 11.09 1.10
N ALA A 180 -14.91 10.22 2.10
CA ALA A 180 -15.98 10.10 3.08
C ALA A 180 -16.29 11.40 3.86
N PRO A 181 -15.34 12.04 4.56
CA PRO A 181 -15.60 13.29 5.27
C PRO A 181 -15.95 14.47 4.34
N VAL A 182 -15.43 14.48 3.10
CA VAL A 182 -15.78 15.51 2.10
C VAL A 182 -17.23 15.36 1.65
N LEU A 183 -17.65 14.14 1.32
CA LEU A 183 -19.04 13.85 0.98
C LEU A 183 -19.96 14.17 2.16
N LEU A 184 -19.63 13.72 3.37
CA LEU A 184 -20.43 14.01 4.55
C LEU A 184 -20.59 15.52 4.77
N GLY A 185 -19.48 16.28 4.81
CA GLY A 185 -19.50 17.72 5.02
C GLY A 185 -20.27 18.48 3.93
N THR A 186 -20.21 17.98 2.69
CA THR A 186 -20.96 18.56 1.57
C THR A 186 -22.45 18.29 1.68
N PHE A 187 -22.84 17.03 1.92
CA PHE A 187 -24.23 16.63 1.75
C PHE A 187 -25.10 16.90 2.97
N ILE A 188 -24.52 17.12 4.16
CA ILE A 188 -25.27 17.64 5.32
C ILE A 188 -25.49 19.16 5.27
N ALA A 189 -24.82 19.89 4.38
CA ALA A 189 -25.06 21.33 4.19
C ALA A 189 -26.49 21.58 3.66
N PRO A 190 -27.22 22.62 4.08
CA PRO A 190 -28.58 22.88 3.57
C PRO A 190 -28.64 23.03 2.05
N HIS A 191 -27.64 23.72 1.47
CA HIS A 191 -27.49 23.91 0.04
C HIS A 191 -26.15 23.34 -0.44
N VAL A 192 -26.13 22.76 -1.64
CA VAL A 192 -24.95 22.11 -2.21
C VAL A 192 -24.53 22.81 -3.49
N SER A 193 -23.32 23.35 -3.49
CA SER A 193 -22.62 23.81 -4.69
C SER A 193 -21.73 22.69 -5.23
N ILE A 194 -22.16 22.07 -6.33
CA ILE A 194 -21.40 21.02 -7.02
C ILE A 194 -20.01 21.52 -7.48
N PRO A 195 -19.85 22.73 -8.06
CA PRO A 195 -18.52 23.23 -8.41
C PRO A 195 -17.58 23.36 -7.21
N MET A 196 -18.07 23.88 -6.07
CA MET A 196 -17.27 23.99 -4.85
C MET A 196 -16.93 22.61 -4.28
N PHE A 197 -17.88 21.67 -4.32
CA PHE A 197 -17.68 20.28 -3.91
C PHE A 197 -16.57 19.59 -4.73
N LEU A 198 -16.64 19.66 -6.06
CA LEU A 198 -15.65 19.02 -6.93
C LEU A 198 -14.25 19.64 -6.72
N LEU A 199 -14.19 20.96 -6.56
CA LEU A 199 -12.92 21.66 -6.35
C LEU A 199 -12.31 21.37 -4.98
N VAL A 200 -13.11 21.34 -3.91
CA VAL A 200 -12.60 21.01 -2.56
C VAL A 200 -12.19 19.53 -2.49
N LEU A 201 -12.94 18.63 -3.13
CA LEU A 201 -12.58 17.22 -3.24
C LEU A 201 -11.24 17.05 -3.94
N PHE A 202 -11.05 17.73 -5.09
CA PHE A 202 -9.78 17.74 -5.79
C PHE A 202 -8.65 18.27 -4.90
N GLY A 203 -8.83 19.45 -4.28
CA GLY A 203 -7.82 20.07 -3.42
C GLY A 203 -7.39 19.18 -2.25
N LEU A 204 -8.34 18.50 -1.60
CA LEU A 204 -8.09 17.61 -0.46
C LEU A 204 -7.50 16.26 -0.86
N LEU A 205 -7.85 15.70 -2.03
CA LEU A 205 -7.20 14.51 -2.56
C LEU A 205 -5.74 14.79 -2.91
N ILE A 206 -5.45 15.96 -3.49
CA ILE A 206 -4.08 16.41 -3.74
C ILE A 206 -3.35 16.68 -2.41
N ALA A 207 -4.00 17.27 -1.40
CA ALA A 207 -3.43 17.45 -0.05
C ALA A 207 -3.01 16.11 0.57
N HIS A 208 -3.92 15.14 0.55
CA HIS A 208 -3.67 13.80 1.10
C HIS A 208 -2.54 13.10 0.32
N SER A 209 -2.54 13.21 -1.00
CA SER A 209 -1.46 12.70 -1.85
C SER A 209 -0.11 13.31 -1.46
N ALA A 210 -0.05 14.63 -1.23
CA ALA A 210 1.15 15.32 -0.78
C ALA A 210 1.63 14.81 0.58
N VAL A 211 0.73 14.69 1.56
CA VAL A 211 1.05 14.20 2.91
C VAL A 211 1.55 12.76 2.87
N ASN A 212 0.97 11.89 2.04
CA ASN A 212 1.44 10.52 1.86
C ASN A 212 2.87 10.50 1.30
N VAL A 213 3.12 11.20 0.20
CA VAL A 213 4.44 11.26 -0.46
C VAL A 213 5.51 11.88 0.47
N LEU A 214 5.17 12.95 1.17
CA LEU A 214 6.09 13.57 2.14
C LEU A 214 6.34 12.65 3.33
N SER A 215 5.32 11.91 3.80
CA SER A 215 5.49 10.94 4.87
C SER A 215 6.42 9.80 4.49
N ASP A 216 6.28 9.22 3.29
CA ASP A 216 7.25 8.25 2.76
C ASP A 216 8.67 8.82 2.75
N TYR A 217 8.84 10.07 2.32
CA TYR A 217 10.16 10.70 2.31
C TYR A 217 10.75 10.84 3.71
N PHE A 218 9.99 11.37 4.67
CA PHE A 218 10.46 11.58 6.04
C PHE A 218 10.69 10.26 6.78
N ASP A 219 9.83 9.27 6.57
CA ASP A 219 9.97 7.92 7.15
C ASP A 219 11.19 7.21 6.56
N TYR A 220 11.45 7.36 5.25
CA TYR A 220 12.65 6.81 4.60
C TYR A 220 13.95 7.42 5.12
N ILE A 221 14.06 8.76 5.16
CA ILE A 221 15.32 9.40 5.61
C ILE A 221 15.60 9.20 7.10
N ARG A 222 14.57 8.96 7.92
CA ARG A 222 14.71 8.65 9.36
C ARG A 222 15.04 7.19 9.62
N GLY A 223 14.99 6.32 8.60
CA GLY A 223 15.19 4.88 8.73
C GLY A 223 13.96 4.12 9.25
N ALA A 224 12.79 4.76 9.27
CA ALA A 224 11.54 4.12 9.70
C ALA A 224 11.06 3.09 8.68
N ASP A 225 11.09 3.47 7.42
CA ASP A 225 10.69 2.61 6.32
C ASP A 225 11.83 1.66 5.97
N THR A 226 11.84 0.51 6.64
CA THR A 226 12.74 -0.61 6.32
C THR A 226 12.12 -1.56 5.31
N TRP A 227 12.89 -2.53 4.83
CA TRP A 227 12.37 -3.57 3.94
C TRP A 227 11.26 -4.41 4.58
N ARG A 228 11.23 -4.46 5.92
CA ARG A 228 10.22 -5.17 6.70
C ARG A 228 8.90 -4.40 6.69
N VAL A 229 8.90 -3.07 6.70
CA VAL A 229 7.66 -2.30 6.81
C VAL A 229 6.80 -2.44 5.56
N LEU A 230 5.51 -2.71 5.77
CA LEU A 230 4.49 -2.82 4.72
C LEU A 230 3.58 -1.58 4.66
N GLY A 231 3.68 -0.69 5.65
CA GLY A 231 2.89 0.53 5.74
C GLY A 231 3.30 1.65 4.79
N SER A 232 4.41 1.51 4.05
CA SER A 232 4.89 2.52 3.11
C SER A 232 4.36 2.32 1.68
N SER A 233 4.49 3.32 0.80
CA SER A 233 4.30 3.05 -0.65
C SER A 233 5.39 2.13 -1.19
N ARG A 234 6.50 2.02 -0.44
CA ARG A 234 7.76 1.36 -0.75
C ARG A 234 8.47 1.89 -2.00
N VAL A 235 8.03 3.02 -2.57
CA VAL A 235 8.68 3.63 -3.74
C VAL A 235 10.15 3.95 -3.46
N LEU A 236 10.47 4.41 -2.26
CA LEU A 236 11.85 4.69 -1.85
C LEU A 236 12.61 3.42 -1.42
N VAL A 237 11.98 2.59 -0.58
CA VAL A 237 12.59 1.34 -0.05
C VAL A 237 12.90 0.34 -1.16
N ASP A 238 12.06 0.27 -2.19
CA ASP A 238 12.24 -0.60 -3.34
C ASP A 238 13.08 0.06 -4.47
N GLY A 239 13.67 1.24 -4.24
CA GLY A 239 14.57 1.90 -5.18
C GLY A 239 13.90 2.41 -6.47
N LEU A 240 12.58 2.55 -6.50
CA LEU A 240 11.82 2.95 -7.70
C LEU A 240 11.96 4.44 -8.03
N MET A 241 12.33 5.27 -7.05
CA MET A 241 12.51 6.70 -7.22
C MET A 241 13.61 7.21 -6.32
N LYS A 242 14.41 8.17 -6.80
CA LYS A 242 15.38 8.89 -5.96
C LYS A 242 14.65 9.73 -4.91
N PRO A 243 15.13 9.80 -3.65
CA PRO A 243 14.50 10.59 -2.59
C PRO A 243 14.23 12.06 -2.95
N LYS A 244 15.15 12.69 -3.71
CA LYS A 244 14.98 14.08 -4.18
C LYS A 244 13.77 14.25 -5.09
N HIS A 245 13.52 13.32 -6.01
CA HIS A 245 12.35 13.38 -6.90
C HIS A 245 11.05 13.11 -6.14
N HIS A 246 11.10 12.23 -5.14
CA HIS A 246 9.95 11.93 -4.28
C HIS A 246 9.56 13.14 -3.42
N LEU A 247 10.54 13.81 -2.82
CA LEU A 247 10.32 15.08 -2.11
C LEU A 247 9.74 16.15 -3.04
N PHE A 248 10.30 16.31 -4.24
CA PHE A 248 9.80 17.28 -5.22
C PHE A 248 8.34 17.00 -5.62
N LEU A 249 7.98 15.72 -5.82
CA LEU A 249 6.60 15.31 -6.07
C LEU A 249 5.68 15.73 -4.90
N GLY A 250 6.07 15.43 -3.67
CA GLY A 250 5.29 15.78 -2.48
C GLY A 250 5.10 17.29 -2.31
N LEU A 251 6.17 18.08 -2.49
CA LEU A 251 6.12 19.55 -2.43
C LEU A 251 5.28 20.15 -3.56
N SER A 252 5.37 19.60 -4.78
CA SER A 252 4.57 20.07 -5.92
C SER A 252 3.08 19.83 -5.69
N LEU A 253 2.71 18.65 -5.19
CA LEU A 253 1.32 18.34 -4.81
C LEU A 253 0.85 19.27 -3.69
N LEU A 254 1.68 19.51 -2.67
CA LEU A 254 1.35 20.43 -1.58
C LEU A 254 1.06 21.85 -2.09
N LEU A 255 1.91 22.37 -2.99
CA LEU A 255 1.71 23.69 -3.60
C LEU A 255 0.42 23.78 -4.42
N ILE A 256 0.10 22.74 -5.19
CA ILE A 256 -1.17 22.67 -5.94
C ILE A 256 -2.37 22.70 -4.98
N SER A 257 -2.32 21.90 -3.90
CA SER A 257 -3.38 21.88 -2.90
C SER A 257 -3.53 23.22 -2.17
N LEU A 258 -2.42 23.87 -1.80
CA LEU A 258 -2.43 25.20 -1.21
C LEU A 258 -3.03 26.24 -2.16
N GLY A 259 -2.75 26.14 -3.47
CA GLY A 259 -3.39 27.00 -4.48
C GLY A 259 -4.92 26.88 -4.47
N VAL A 260 -5.45 25.66 -4.36
CA VAL A 260 -6.90 25.42 -4.20
C VAL A 260 -7.40 25.98 -2.85
N GLY A 261 -6.65 25.78 -1.77
CA GLY A 261 -6.98 26.34 -0.46
C GLY A 261 -7.06 27.87 -0.47
N PHE A 262 -6.08 28.54 -1.09
CA PHE A 262 -6.06 30.00 -1.26
C PHE A 262 -7.23 30.49 -2.10
N TYR A 263 -7.60 29.76 -3.16
CA TYR A 263 -8.82 30.09 -3.90
C TYR A 263 -10.05 30.14 -2.99
N PHE A 264 -10.24 29.17 -2.08
CA PHE A 264 -11.36 29.19 -1.14
C PHE A 264 -11.28 30.33 -0.11
N VAL A 265 -10.08 30.75 0.30
CA VAL A 265 -9.90 31.93 1.17
C VAL A 265 -10.46 33.20 0.50
N PHE A 266 -10.29 33.36 -0.82
CA PHE A 266 -10.83 34.51 -1.55
C PHE A 266 -12.31 34.33 -1.94
N ALA A 267 -12.70 33.13 -2.37
CA ALA A 267 -14.04 32.85 -2.86
C ALA A 267 -15.10 32.69 -1.76
N VAL A 268 -14.68 32.28 -0.55
CA VAL A 268 -15.54 32.10 0.63
C VAL A 268 -15.27 33.23 1.60
N ASP A 269 -14.21 33.12 2.41
CA ASP A 269 -13.63 34.17 3.27
C ASP A 269 -12.40 33.63 4.05
N TYR A 270 -11.75 34.50 4.83
CA TYR A 270 -10.54 34.17 5.58
C TYR A 270 -10.71 33.08 6.65
N LYS A 271 -11.93 32.80 7.14
CA LYS A 271 -12.16 31.78 8.18
C LYS A 271 -11.93 30.36 7.65
N VAL A 272 -11.85 30.16 6.33
CA VAL A 272 -11.37 28.89 5.74
C VAL A 272 -9.97 28.52 6.28
N LEU A 273 -9.15 29.51 6.65
CA LEU A 273 -7.84 29.28 7.27
C LEU A 273 -7.92 28.54 8.60
N TYR A 274 -9.05 28.61 9.33
CA TYR A 274 -9.26 27.86 10.57
C TYR A 274 -9.26 26.35 10.35
N PHE A 275 -9.46 25.89 9.11
CA PHE A 275 -9.43 24.46 8.74
C PHE A 275 -8.15 24.09 8.01
N ILE A 276 -7.67 24.98 7.12
CA ILE A 276 -6.41 24.76 6.37
C ILE A 276 -5.21 24.66 7.32
N ILE A 277 -5.07 25.60 8.27
CA ILE A 277 -3.88 25.66 9.12
C ILE A 277 -3.76 24.41 10.02
N PRO A 278 -4.80 24.00 10.78
CA PRO A 278 -4.74 22.75 11.53
C PRO A 278 -4.55 21.52 10.64
N GLY A 279 -5.23 21.45 9.49
CA GLY A 279 -5.04 20.34 8.54
C GLY A 279 -3.61 20.23 8.03
N LEU A 280 -2.97 21.35 7.69
CA LEU A 280 -1.58 21.41 7.28
C LEU A 280 -0.64 21.00 8.41
N ILE A 281 -0.87 21.47 9.63
CA ILE A 281 -0.06 21.10 10.80
C ILE A 281 -0.15 19.60 11.06
N LEU A 282 -1.37 19.06 11.14
CA LEU A 282 -1.63 17.65 11.43
C LEU A 282 -1.07 16.74 10.33
N GLY A 283 -1.20 17.13 9.06
CA GLY A 283 -0.69 16.37 7.93
C GLY A 283 0.82 16.44 7.75
N LEU A 284 1.38 17.66 7.64
CA LEU A 284 2.81 17.84 7.38
C LEU A 284 3.67 17.35 8.56
N PHE A 285 3.33 17.76 9.78
CA PHE A 285 4.09 17.37 10.97
C PHE A 285 3.69 16.02 11.54
N TYR A 286 2.88 15.24 10.80
CA TYR A 286 2.59 13.85 11.12
C TYR A 286 3.88 13.02 11.25
N THR A 287 4.78 13.20 10.28
CA THR A 287 6.09 12.52 10.17
C THR A 287 7.25 13.52 10.06
N ALA A 288 7.02 14.72 9.51
CA ALA A 288 8.06 15.72 9.35
C ALA A 288 8.58 16.29 10.70
N PRO A 289 9.88 16.62 10.79
CA PRO A 289 10.41 17.38 11.92
C PRO A 289 9.80 18.79 11.99
N PRO A 290 9.76 19.44 13.16
CA PRO A 290 10.33 18.99 14.44
C PRO A 290 9.36 18.16 15.31
N VAL A 291 8.08 18.00 14.92
CA VAL A 291 7.07 17.37 15.78
C VAL A 291 7.03 15.86 15.57
N GLY A 292 6.60 15.38 14.39
CA GLY A 292 6.41 13.96 14.12
C GLY A 292 5.36 13.31 15.03
N PHE A 293 4.08 13.71 14.91
CA PHE A 293 2.99 13.20 15.76
C PHE A 293 2.93 11.66 15.82
N LYS A 294 3.16 10.98 14.69
CA LYS A 294 3.24 9.52 14.60
C LYS A 294 4.18 8.93 15.66
N TYR A 295 5.34 9.55 15.82
CA TYR A 295 6.45 9.07 16.64
C TYR A 295 6.35 9.44 18.12
N ARG A 296 5.30 10.19 18.52
CA ARG A 296 5.06 10.68 19.89
C ARG A 296 3.75 10.18 20.49
N ALA A 297 3.21 9.08 19.96
CA ALA A 297 1.94 8.48 20.34
C ALA A 297 0.72 9.40 20.13
N LEU A 298 0.87 10.43 19.30
CA LEU A 298 -0.18 11.39 18.94
C LEU A 298 -0.73 11.14 17.54
N GLY A 299 -0.22 10.13 16.82
CA GLY A 299 -0.62 9.84 15.44
C GLY A 299 -2.11 9.54 15.29
N ASP A 300 -2.64 8.65 16.14
CA ASP A 300 -4.06 8.27 16.14
C ASP A 300 -4.97 9.49 16.38
N LEU A 301 -4.61 10.35 17.35
CA LEU A 301 -5.33 11.60 17.62
C LEU A 301 -5.25 12.57 16.44
N ALA A 302 -4.07 12.72 15.84
CA ALA A 302 -3.87 13.61 14.69
C ALA A 302 -4.72 13.19 13.49
N VAL A 303 -4.77 11.88 13.19
CA VAL A 303 -5.60 11.33 12.11
C VAL A 303 -7.09 11.46 12.43
N PHE A 304 -7.51 11.20 13.67
CA PHE A 304 -8.90 11.41 14.09
C PHE A 304 -9.35 12.85 13.84
N LEU A 305 -8.57 13.83 14.33
CA LEU A 305 -8.88 15.25 14.20
C LEU A 305 -8.87 15.71 12.74
N ALA A 306 -7.86 15.30 11.97
CA ALA A 306 -7.71 15.72 10.58
C ALA A 306 -8.83 15.18 9.69
N PHE A 307 -9.08 13.87 9.72
CA PHE A 307 -10.03 13.22 8.80
C PHE A 307 -11.47 13.18 9.30
N GLY A 308 -11.71 13.35 10.60
CA GLY A 308 -13.06 13.52 11.13
C GLY A 308 -13.43 15.01 11.20
N PRO A 309 -13.35 15.64 12.38
CA PRO A 309 -13.89 16.97 12.62
C PRO A 309 -13.41 18.06 11.66
N ILE A 310 -12.09 18.20 11.46
CA ILE A 310 -11.51 19.37 10.78
C ILE A 310 -11.87 19.36 9.29
N MET A 311 -11.68 18.21 8.63
CA MET A 311 -11.99 18.09 7.20
C MET A 311 -13.49 18.20 6.93
N THR A 312 -14.35 17.51 7.69
CA THR A 312 -15.79 17.58 7.50
C THR A 312 -16.33 18.99 7.77
N LEU A 313 -15.91 19.64 8.86
CA LEU A 313 -16.33 21.00 9.18
C LEU A 313 -15.83 22.02 8.16
N GLY A 314 -14.58 21.90 7.69
CA GLY A 314 -14.05 22.81 6.67
C GLY A 314 -14.79 22.71 5.34
N VAL A 315 -15.16 21.49 4.93
CA VAL A 315 -15.97 21.28 3.72
C VAL A 315 -17.39 21.80 3.90
N TYR A 316 -18.00 21.55 5.06
CA TYR A 316 -19.31 22.13 5.41
C TYR A 316 -19.27 23.66 5.38
N TYR A 317 -18.22 24.27 5.93
CA TYR A 317 -18.03 25.72 5.92
C TYR A 317 -17.90 26.28 4.50
N ILE A 318 -17.19 25.60 3.60
CA ILE A 318 -17.10 26.01 2.19
C ILE A 318 -18.48 26.04 1.51
N GLN A 319 -19.37 25.11 1.86
CA GLN A 319 -20.73 25.05 1.29
C GLN A 319 -21.69 26.08 1.91
N THR A 320 -21.56 26.36 3.20
CA THR A 320 -22.58 27.09 3.98
C THR A 320 -22.14 28.47 4.47
N ARG A 321 -20.84 28.68 4.63
CA ARG A 321 -20.23 29.80 5.37
C ARG A 321 -20.60 29.85 6.85
N GLU A 322 -21.04 28.73 7.41
CA GLU A 322 -21.46 28.60 8.80
C GLU A 322 -20.58 27.62 9.57
N ILE A 323 -20.23 27.99 10.81
CA ILE A 323 -19.54 27.10 11.75
C ILE A 323 -20.60 26.43 12.62
N SER A 324 -20.71 25.11 12.51
CA SER A 324 -21.69 24.30 13.24
C SER A 324 -21.02 23.11 13.91
N LEU A 325 -21.55 22.68 15.06
CA LEU A 325 -21.10 21.45 15.71
C LEU A 325 -21.63 20.18 15.04
N ILE A 326 -22.69 20.27 14.23
CA ILE A 326 -23.28 19.13 13.53
C ILE A 326 -22.25 18.37 12.66
N PRO A 327 -21.52 19.01 11.72
CA PRO A 327 -20.47 18.33 10.95
C PRO A 327 -19.40 17.67 11.82
N VAL A 328 -19.03 18.30 12.95
CA VAL A 328 -18.05 17.74 13.89
C VAL A 328 -18.57 16.45 14.50
N ILE A 329 -19.79 16.47 15.06
CA ILE A 329 -20.41 15.32 15.72
C ILE A 329 -20.64 14.18 14.72
N LEU A 330 -21.22 14.48 13.57
CA LEU A 330 -21.54 13.47 12.54
C LEU A 330 -20.29 12.85 11.89
N SER A 331 -19.14 13.53 11.93
CA SER A 331 -17.89 13.00 11.41
C SER A 331 -17.23 11.96 12.33
N ILE A 332 -17.62 11.87 13.61
CA ILE A 332 -16.94 11.03 14.60
C ILE A 332 -16.89 9.55 14.16
N PRO A 333 -17.96 8.89 13.68
CA PRO A 333 -17.89 7.51 13.20
C PRO A 333 -16.87 7.31 12.07
N ILE A 334 -16.82 8.26 11.12
CA ILE A 334 -15.86 8.23 10.01
C ILE A 334 -14.43 8.42 10.55
N GLY A 335 -14.22 9.39 11.44
CA GLY A 335 -12.94 9.64 12.09
C GLY A 335 -12.42 8.44 12.90
N LEU A 336 -13.29 7.75 13.64
CA LEU A 336 -12.96 6.54 14.40
C LEU A 336 -12.52 5.40 13.48
N LEU A 337 -13.24 5.16 12.38
CA LEU A 337 -12.85 4.13 11.41
C LEU A 337 -11.56 4.49 10.67
N THR A 338 -11.35 5.76 10.31
CA THR A 338 -10.07 6.22 9.75
C THR A 338 -8.93 6.06 10.75
N THR A 339 -9.17 6.32 12.03
CA THR A 339 -8.21 6.06 13.10
C THR A 339 -7.93 4.57 13.25
N ALA A 340 -8.94 3.70 13.08
CA ALA A 340 -8.74 2.25 13.11
C ALA A 340 -7.88 1.76 11.94
N ILE A 341 -7.92 2.40 10.76
CA ILE A 341 -7.00 2.12 9.66
C ILE A 341 -5.56 2.39 10.12
N LEU A 342 -5.30 3.58 10.64
CA LEU A 342 -3.97 3.95 11.11
C LEU A 342 -3.52 3.06 12.28
N HIS A 343 -4.40 2.83 13.25
CA HIS A 343 -4.09 1.98 14.38
C HIS A 343 -3.75 0.57 13.92
N GLY A 344 -4.51 -0.01 12.99
CA GLY A 344 -4.19 -1.31 12.39
C GLY A 344 -2.80 -1.34 11.72
N ASN A 345 -2.37 -0.23 11.12
CA ASN A 345 -1.06 -0.08 10.50
C ASN A 345 0.07 -0.06 11.56
N ASN A 346 -0.06 0.80 12.59
CA ASN A 346 0.90 0.88 13.68
C ASN A 346 0.90 -0.40 14.55
N PHE A 347 -0.25 -1.08 14.66
CA PHE A 347 -0.43 -2.27 15.48
C PHE A 347 0.34 -3.46 14.91
N ARG A 348 0.27 -3.69 13.59
CA ARG A 348 1.02 -4.79 12.97
C ARG A 348 2.53 -4.58 12.94
N ASP A 349 2.97 -3.32 13.02
CA ASP A 349 4.38 -2.91 12.92
C ASP A 349 4.95 -2.46 14.30
N ILE A 350 4.29 -2.78 15.43
CA ILE A 350 4.76 -2.42 16.80
C ILE A 350 6.23 -2.78 17.01
N LYS A 351 6.63 -3.99 16.58
CA LYS A 351 7.99 -4.49 16.79
C LYS A 351 8.99 -3.64 16.02
N GLU A 352 8.74 -3.44 14.74
CA GLU A 352 9.60 -2.65 13.84
C GLU A 352 9.66 -1.18 14.26
N ASP A 353 8.54 -0.58 14.63
CA ASP A 353 8.47 0.81 15.12
C ASP A 353 9.29 0.97 16.42
N THR A 354 9.20 0.01 17.33
CA THR A 354 9.94 0.03 18.60
C THR A 354 11.44 -0.16 18.38
N GLU A 355 11.83 -1.10 17.50
CA GLU A 355 13.23 -1.32 17.10
C GLU A 355 13.85 -0.07 16.45
N ALA A 356 13.05 0.71 15.71
CA ALA A 356 13.46 1.99 15.14
C ALA A 356 13.43 3.18 16.13
N GLY A 357 13.08 2.94 17.40
CA GLY A 357 13.04 3.95 18.46
C GLY A 357 11.81 4.84 18.44
N TYR A 358 10.76 4.48 17.69
CA TYR A 358 9.53 5.25 17.62
C TYR A 358 8.53 4.84 18.69
N LYS A 359 7.76 5.83 19.15
CA LYS A 359 6.66 5.62 20.09
C LYS A 359 5.36 5.89 19.37
N THR A 360 4.80 4.89 18.68
CA THR A 360 3.43 4.96 18.18
C THR A 360 2.43 4.70 19.31
N PHE A 361 1.17 5.10 19.15
CA PHE A 361 0.16 4.85 20.18
C PHE A 361 0.00 3.34 20.44
N ALA A 362 -0.03 2.54 19.36
CA ALA A 362 -0.04 1.08 19.43
C ALA A 362 1.18 0.52 20.19
N GLY A 363 2.38 1.03 19.91
CA GLY A 363 3.60 0.63 20.64
C GLY A 363 3.55 0.96 22.13
N VAL A 364 2.98 2.10 22.51
CA VAL A 364 2.86 2.54 23.91
C VAL A 364 1.86 1.70 24.70
N ILE A 365 0.68 1.41 24.13
CA ILE A 365 -0.34 0.61 24.84
C ILE A 365 -0.06 -0.90 24.76
N GLY A 366 0.75 -1.31 23.80
CA GLY A 366 1.15 -2.69 23.59
C GLY A 366 0.08 -3.56 22.95
N VAL A 367 0.50 -4.76 22.57
CA VAL A 367 -0.24 -5.68 21.71
C VAL A 367 -1.67 -5.99 22.19
N LYS A 368 -1.84 -6.36 23.47
CA LYS A 368 -3.14 -6.74 24.02
C LYS A 368 -4.11 -5.56 24.05
N ALA A 369 -3.65 -4.40 24.52
CA ALA A 369 -4.48 -3.20 24.59
C ALA A 369 -4.83 -2.68 23.19
N SER A 370 -3.93 -2.82 22.20
CA SER A 370 -4.20 -2.50 20.80
C SER A 370 -5.35 -3.30 20.21
N SER A 371 -5.50 -4.60 20.52
CA SER A 371 -6.67 -5.37 20.10
C SER A 371 -7.98 -4.79 20.64
N TYR A 372 -8.01 -4.44 21.94
CA TYR A 372 -9.20 -3.85 22.56
C TYR A 372 -9.48 -2.44 22.04
N TYR A 373 -8.45 -1.60 21.90
CA TYR A 373 -8.60 -0.24 21.38
C TYR A 373 -9.11 -0.27 19.94
N TYR A 374 -8.56 -1.13 19.07
CA TYR A 374 -9.09 -1.35 17.73
C TYR A 374 -10.58 -1.76 17.75
N ALA A 375 -10.95 -2.70 18.62
CA ALA A 375 -12.33 -3.14 18.77
C ALA A 375 -13.26 -2.01 19.25
N VAL A 376 -12.79 -1.15 20.16
CA VAL A 376 -13.51 0.04 20.63
C VAL A 376 -13.70 1.03 19.49
N LEU A 377 -12.66 1.39 18.74
CA LEU A 377 -12.77 2.31 17.61
C LEU A 377 -13.83 1.85 16.61
N VAL A 378 -13.77 0.58 16.22
CA VAL A 378 -14.71 0.01 15.25
C VAL A 378 -16.12 -0.07 15.82
N SER A 379 -16.31 -0.68 17.00
CA SER A 379 -17.64 -0.89 17.57
C SER A 379 -18.33 0.42 17.94
N PHE A 380 -17.56 1.39 18.46
CA PHE A 380 -18.11 2.68 18.87
C PHE A 380 -18.58 3.52 17.67
N ALA A 381 -17.95 3.37 16.50
CA ALA A 381 -18.46 3.98 15.27
C ALA A 381 -19.88 3.52 14.91
N TYR A 382 -20.19 2.23 15.07
CA TYR A 382 -21.55 1.69 14.84
C TYR A 382 -22.53 2.15 15.92
N LEU A 383 -22.12 2.14 17.19
CA LEU A 383 -22.97 2.61 18.29
C LEU A 383 -23.37 4.08 18.12
N LEU A 384 -22.44 4.93 17.66
CA LEU A 384 -22.72 6.33 17.38
C LEU A 384 -23.71 6.52 16.23
N VAL A 385 -23.64 5.72 15.16
CA VAL A 385 -24.66 5.79 14.09
C VAL A 385 -26.04 5.48 14.64
N VAL A 386 -26.17 4.44 15.46
CA VAL A 386 -27.45 4.09 16.10
C VAL A 386 -27.95 5.23 16.97
N TYR A 387 -27.09 5.78 17.82
CA TYR A 387 -27.41 6.94 18.65
C TYR A 387 -27.87 8.15 17.82
N PHE A 388 -27.15 8.48 16.75
CA PHE A 388 -27.50 9.61 15.87
C PHE A 388 -28.81 9.40 15.10
N ILE A 389 -29.17 8.16 14.76
CA ILE A 389 -30.49 7.85 14.19
C ILE A 389 -31.59 8.09 15.24
N PHE A 390 -31.38 7.60 16.47
CA PHE A 390 -32.35 7.80 17.56
C PHE A 390 -32.56 9.27 17.91
N GLU A 391 -31.48 10.04 18.01
CA GLU A 391 -31.51 11.50 18.25
C GLU A 391 -31.88 12.32 17.01
N LYS A 392 -32.16 11.67 15.87
CA LYS A 392 -32.53 12.30 14.60
C LYS A 392 -31.47 13.27 14.04
N PHE A 393 -30.20 13.07 14.40
CA PHE A 393 -29.07 13.73 13.73
C PHE A 393 -28.72 13.07 12.39
N LEU A 394 -29.14 11.81 12.18
CA LEU A 394 -29.02 11.09 10.91
C LEU A 394 -30.36 10.49 10.47
N PRO A 395 -30.58 10.32 9.16
CA PRO A 395 -31.72 9.59 8.61
C PRO A 395 -31.82 8.18 9.19
N ALA A 396 -33.03 7.64 9.29
CA ALA A 396 -33.22 6.21 9.53
C ALA A 396 -32.47 5.33 8.50
N LEU A 397 -32.36 5.79 7.24
CA LEU A 397 -31.62 5.11 6.18
C LEU A 397 -30.11 5.01 6.43
N ALA A 398 -29.52 5.78 7.36
CA ALA A 398 -28.13 5.61 7.79
C ALA A 398 -27.85 4.19 8.35
N ILE A 399 -28.90 3.45 8.74
CA ILE A 399 -28.80 2.05 9.16
C ILE A 399 -28.23 1.14 8.07
N LEU A 400 -28.27 1.54 6.79
CA LEU A 400 -27.64 0.77 5.70
C LEU A 400 -26.15 0.51 5.94
N SER A 401 -25.46 1.38 6.68
CA SER A 401 -24.07 1.16 7.11
C SER A 401 -23.87 -0.16 7.87
N PHE A 402 -24.91 -0.69 8.55
CA PHE A 402 -24.87 -1.96 9.27
C PHE A 402 -24.77 -3.20 8.37
N LEU A 403 -25.00 -3.09 7.05
CA LEU A 403 -24.71 -4.18 6.12
C LEU A 403 -23.21 -4.58 6.14
N THR A 404 -22.35 -3.68 6.61
CA THR A 404 -20.90 -3.94 6.77
C THR A 404 -20.52 -4.59 8.10
N LEU A 405 -21.47 -4.80 9.01
CA LEU A 405 -21.23 -5.37 10.34
C LEU A 405 -20.51 -6.74 10.30
N PRO A 406 -20.83 -7.68 9.38
CA PRO A 406 -20.09 -8.94 9.28
C PRO A 406 -18.59 -8.74 8.98
N VAL A 407 -18.26 -7.73 8.16
CA VAL A 407 -16.87 -7.36 7.84
C VAL A 407 -16.20 -6.75 9.07
N ALA A 408 -16.88 -5.85 9.79
CA ALA A 408 -16.38 -5.28 11.04
C ALA A 408 -16.04 -6.36 12.09
N VAL A 409 -16.97 -7.28 12.33
CA VAL A 409 -16.77 -8.40 13.27
C VAL A 409 -15.60 -9.28 12.84
N LYS A 410 -15.46 -9.56 11.54
CA LYS A 410 -14.32 -10.32 11.01
C LYS A 410 -13.00 -9.59 11.28
N ASN A 411 -12.92 -8.29 11.02
CA ASN A 411 -11.71 -7.49 11.24
C ASN A 411 -11.35 -7.42 12.73
N ILE A 412 -12.35 -7.24 13.61
CA ILE A 412 -12.15 -7.28 15.07
C ILE A 412 -11.57 -8.65 15.46
N LYS A 413 -12.15 -9.77 15.02
CA LYS A 413 -11.61 -11.11 15.30
C LYS A 413 -10.16 -11.27 14.82
N VAL A 414 -9.82 -10.73 13.65
CA VAL A 414 -8.44 -10.73 13.13
C VAL A 414 -7.51 -9.93 14.06
N SER A 415 -7.95 -8.79 14.60
CA SER A 415 -7.13 -7.97 15.51
C SER A 415 -6.75 -8.67 16.82
N PHE A 416 -7.50 -9.70 17.22
CA PHE A 416 -7.20 -10.53 18.40
C PHE A 416 -6.32 -11.75 18.08
N ASN A 417 -6.02 -12.02 16.80
CA ASN A 417 -5.20 -13.16 16.38
C ASN A 417 -4.11 -12.75 15.38
N GLN A 418 -2.97 -12.33 15.92
CA GLN A 418 -1.79 -11.90 15.16
C GLN A 418 -1.11 -12.99 14.33
N ALA A 419 -1.41 -14.27 14.60
CA ALA A 419 -0.84 -15.35 13.81
C ALA A 419 -1.41 -15.39 12.39
N LEU A 420 -2.62 -14.86 12.18
CA LEU A 420 -3.30 -14.85 10.89
C LEU A 420 -2.57 -13.97 9.87
N VAL A 421 -2.46 -14.45 8.63
CA VAL A 421 -1.94 -13.64 7.50
C VAL A 421 -2.77 -12.36 7.31
N ASN A 422 -4.08 -12.43 7.56
CA ASN A 422 -4.97 -11.27 7.48
C ASN A 422 -4.61 -10.16 8.47
N PHE A 423 -3.99 -10.47 9.61
CA PHE A 423 -3.54 -9.46 10.58
C PHE A 423 -2.50 -8.52 9.95
N THR A 424 -1.63 -9.08 9.10
CA THR A 424 -0.64 -8.31 8.36
C THR A 424 -1.27 -7.28 7.42
N PHE A 425 -2.54 -7.45 7.04
CA PHE A 425 -3.27 -6.54 6.16
C PHE A 425 -4.43 -5.85 6.88
N LEU A 426 -4.40 -5.77 8.22
CA LEU A 426 -5.50 -5.24 9.02
C LEU A 426 -5.87 -3.81 8.63
N ASP A 427 -4.90 -2.96 8.35
CA ASP A 427 -5.12 -1.59 7.84
C ASP A 427 -5.87 -1.57 6.52
N LEU A 428 -5.46 -2.40 5.55
CA LEU A 428 -6.15 -2.53 4.26
C LEU A 428 -7.57 -3.08 4.40
N LEU A 429 -7.76 -4.09 5.25
CA LEU A 429 -9.09 -4.65 5.56
C LEU A 429 -9.98 -3.60 6.24
N THR A 430 -9.41 -2.77 7.10
CA THR A 430 -10.12 -1.66 7.76
C THR A 430 -10.42 -0.53 6.80
N ALA A 431 -9.54 -0.24 5.84
CA ALA A 431 -9.79 0.76 4.80
C ALA A 431 -10.96 0.34 3.90
N LYS A 432 -11.06 -0.94 3.55
CA LYS A 432 -12.24 -1.48 2.85
C LYS A 432 -13.51 -1.36 3.68
N LEU A 433 -13.43 -1.67 4.98
CA LEU A 433 -14.55 -1.50 5.90
C LEU A 433 -15.02 -0.04 5.96
N GLN A 434 -14.10 0.90 6.16
CA GLN A 434 -14.38 2.33 6.22
C GLN A 434 -15.00 2.82 4.91
N LEU A 435 -14.48 2.41 3.76
CA LEU A 435 -15.06 2.72 2.46
C LEU A 435 -16.52 2.27 2.38
N TYR A 436 -16.80 0.99 2.60
CA TYR A 436 -18.16 0.45 2.50
C TYR A 436 -19.10 1.08 3.52
N PHE A 437 -18.65 1.23 4.77
CA PHE A 437 -19.43 1.84 5.84
C PHE A 437 -19.80 3.29 5.49
N SER A 438 -18.82 4.10 5.12
CA SER A 438 -19.03 5.50 4.80
C SER A 438 -19.86 5.68 3.55
N SER A 439 -19.65 4.88 2.49
CA SER A 439 -20.48 4.93 1.29
C SER A 439 -21.95 4.66 1.61
N LEU A 440 -22.25 3.61 2.38
CA LEU A 440 -23.64 3.26 2.74
C LEU A 440 -24.27 4.31 3.68
N LEU A 441 -23.49 4.84 4.63
CA LEU A 441 -23.90 5.94 5.50
C LEU A 441 -24.28 7.18 4.69
N ILE A 442 -23.41 7.59 3.77
CA ILE A 442 -23.59 8.77 2.92
C ILE A 442 -24.75 8.58 1.94
N ILE A 443 -24.93 7.38 1.38
CA ILE A 443 -26.10 7.05 0.55
C ILE A 443 -27.38 7.27 1.35
N GLY A 444 -27.44 6.83 2.62
CA GLY A 444 -28.58 7.09 3.50
C GLY A 444 -28.87 8.58 3.69
N VAL A 445 -27.82 9.39 3.90
CA VAL A 445 -27.93 10.86 4.04
C VAL A 445 -28.40 11.54 2.75
N ILE A 446 -27.85 11.16 1.60
CA ILE A 446 -28.20 11.73 0.29
C ILE A 446 -29.63 11.35 -0.10
N PHE A 447 -30.03 10.09 0.13
CA PHE A 447 -31.35 9.60 -0.27
C PHE A 447 -32.48 10.35 0.45
N GLU A 448 -32.36 10.55 1.77
CA GLU A 448 -33.34 11.36 2.52
C GLU A 448 -33.40 12.81 2.04
N LYS A 449 -32.27 13.39 1.64
CA LYS A 449 -32.22 14.80 1.23
C LYS A 449 -32.84 15.09 -0.13
N PHE A 450 -32.74 14.15 -1.08
CA PHE A 450 -33.12 14.39 -2.48
C PHE A 450 -34.34 13.59 -2.95
N LEU A 451 -34.76 12.55 -2.22
CA LEU A 451 -35.82 11.62 -2.64
C LEU A 451 -36.99 11.52 -1.63
N LEU A 452 -36.90 12.20 -0.49
CA LEU A 452 -37.96 12.43 0.48
C LEU A 452 -38.09 13.94 0.72
#